data_AF-A0A968D714-F1
#
_entry.id   AF-A0A968D714-F1
#
_cell.length_a   1.000
_cell.length_b   1.000
_cell.length_c   1.000
_cell.angle_alpha   90.00
_cell.angle_beta   90.00
_cell.angle_gamma   90.00
#
_symmetry.space_group_name_H-M   'P 1'
#
loop_
_entity.id
_entity.type
_entity.pdbx_description
1 polymer ?
#
loop_
_entity_poly.entity_id
_entity_poly.type
_entity_poly.pdbx_seq_one_letter_code
_entity_poly.pdbx_strand_id
1 'polypeptide(L)'
;MTNGKRLLAASALLTFGSSALAQQSSDEWQWSFAPYLWAAGIDGDVQVGPIEADIDFSFGDIVDVLAGAALFHFEAQNDRHGFFGDFVYMALEPDTKPLPLGGSLDMEVDSTIIELG
;
A
#
# COMPACT_ATOMS: atom_id res chain seq x y z
N MET A 1 21.08 39.46 6.22
CA MET A 1 19.89 38.89 6.89
C MET A 1 19.39 37.74 6.01
N THR A 2 20.00 36.57 6.21
CA THR A 2 19.37 35.28 6.63
C THR A 2 18.78 34.42 5.51
N ASN A 3 19.70 33.69 4.85
CA ASN A 3 19.70 32.23 4.61
C ASN A 3 18.36 31.51 4.33
N GLY A 4 18.04 31.29 3.06
CA GLY A 4 17.11 30.25 2.63
C GLY A 4 17.80 28.89 2.61
N LYS A 5 17.55 28.06 3.64
CA LYS A 5 18.05 26.68 3.72
C LYS A 5 17.45 25.86 2.58
N ARG A 6 18.29 25.51 1.59
CA ARG A 6 17.98 24.45 0.62
C ARG A 6 18.04 23.12 1.36
N LEU A 7 16.89 22.51 1.61
CA LEU A 7 16.79 21.16 2.17
C LEU A 7 17.16 20.17 1.06
N LEU A 8 18.40 19.67 1.12
CA LEU A 8 18.83 18.51 0.35
C LEU A 8 18.16 17.28 0.97
N ALA A 9 17.27 16.63 0.21
CA ALA A 9 16.73 15.32 0.58
C ALA A 9 17.88 14.30 0.54
N ALA A 10 18.30 13.83 1.71
CA ALA A 10 19.25 12.74 1.83
C ALA A 10 18.48 11.41 1.80
N SER A 11 18.39 10.79 0.63
CA SER A 11 17.91 9.42 0.49
C SER A 11 18.93 8.48 1.12
N ALA A 12 18.65 7.97 2.32
CA ALA A 12 19.43 6.90 2.92
C ALA A 12 18.94 5.55 2.36
N LEU A 13 19.62 5.05 1.31
CA LEU A 13 19.46 3.67 0.86
C LEU A 13 20.13 2.75 1.90
N LEU A 14 19.34 2.11 2.75
CA LEU A 14 19.80 1.00 3.59
C LEU A 14 19.65 -0.30 2.80
N THR A 15 20.61 -0.60 1.93
CA THR A 15 20.71 -1.92 1.29
C THR A 15 21.38 -2.89 2.26
N PHE A 16 20.59 -3.67 2.99
CA PHE A 16 21.07 -4.87 3.68
C PHE A 16 20.42 -6.11 3.06
N GLY A 17 21.18 -6.78 2.21
CA GLY A 17 20.86 -8.09 1.65
C GLY A 17 22.13 -8.70 1.07
N SER A 18 22.81 -9.53 1.86
CA SER A 18 24.01 -10.26 1.44
C SER A 18 23.69 -11.15 0.24
N SER A 19 24.18 -10.82 -0.95
CA SER A 19 24.22 -11.76 -2.06
C SER A 19 25.31 -12.80 -1.77
N ALA A 20 24.95 -13.89 -1.10
CA ALA A 20 25.76 -15.10 -1.15
C ALA A 20 25.73 -15.57 -2.62
N LEU A 21 26.88 -15.45 -3.31
CA LEU A 21 27.03 -16.02 -4.65
C LEU A 21 27.11 -17.55 -4.53
N ALA A 22 25.95 -18.19 -4.35
CA ALA A 22 25.80 -19.61 -4.57
C ALA A 22 25.63 -19.83 -6.08
N GLN A 23 26.45 -20.70 -6.67
CA GLN A 23 26.26 -21.17 -8.03
C GLN A 23 24.93 -21.96 -8.06
N GLN A 24 23.82 -21.30 -8.34
CA GLN A 24 22.53 -21.96 -8.50
C GLN A 24 22.59 -22.86 -9.73
N SER A 25 22.32 -24.15 -9.52
CA SER A 25 21.91 -25.06 -10.59
C SER A 25 20.73 -24.43 -11.32
N SER A 26 20.78 -24.36 -12.65
CA SER A 26 19.68 -23.82 -13.47
C SER A 26 18.37 -24.58 -13.31
N ASP A 27 18.42 -25.81 -12.79
CA ASP A 27 17.28 -26.72 -12.67
C ASP A 27 16.55 -26.64 -11.30
N GLU A 28 17.01 -25.80 -10.38
CA GLU A 28 16.41 -25.70 -9.04
C GLU A 28 15.44 -24.51 -8.92
N TRP A 29 14.30 -24.74 -8.25
CA TRP A 29 13.33 -23.69 -7.97
C TRP A 29 13.86 -22.70 -6.93
N GLN A 30 13.81 -21.43 -7.30
CA GLN A 30 14.21 -20.31 -6.46
C GLN A 30 12.95 -19.60 -5.97
N TRP A 31 12.94 -19.22 -4.69
CA TRP A 31 11.79 -18.62 -4.04
C TRP A 31 12.17 -17.26 -3.47
N SER A 32 11.30 -16.27 -3.64
CA SER A 32 11.46 -14.92 -3.12
C SER A 32 10.19 -14.47 -2.42
N PHE A 33 10.35 -13.85 -1.26
CA PHE A 33 9.27 -13.21 -0.52
C PHE A 33 9.72 -11.81 -0.13
N ALA A 34 8.98 -10.80 -0.56
CA ALA A 34 9.32 -9.40 -0.38
C ALA A 34 8.15 -8.63 0.24
N PRO A 35 8.12 -8.46 1.57
CA PRO A 35 7.21 -7.52 2.20
C PRO A 35 7.62 -6.09 1.83
N TYR A 36 6.66 -5.23 1.53
CA TYR A 36 6.94 -3.86 1.11
C TYR A 36 5.92 -2.87 1.69
N LEU A 37 6.18 -1.58 1.49
CA LEU A 37 5.28 -0.50 1.87
C LEU A 37 5.28 0.56 0.77
N TRP A 38 4.10 1.08 0.45
CA TRP A 38 3.94 2.27 -0.39
C TRP A 38 3.00 3.27 0.29
N ALA A 39 3.07 4.52 -0.15
CA ALA A 39 2.22 5.61 0.32
C ALA A 39 1.34 6.10 -0.83
N ALA A 40 0.01 5.99 -0.72
CA ALA A 40 -0.91 6.67 -1.62
C ALA A 40 -2.08 7.26 -0.84
N GLY A 41 -2.67 8.31 -1.42
CA GLY A 41 -3.93 8.89 -1.00
C GLY A 41 -5.10 8.29 -1.77
N ILE A 42 -6.31 8.52 -1.28
CA ILE A 42 -7.57 8.17 -1.95
C ILE A 42 -8.27 9.48 -2.32
N ASP A 43 -8.60 9.64 -3.59
CA ASP A 43 -9.37 10.77 -4.12
C ASP A 43 -10.53 10.20 -4.94
N GLY A 44 -11.76 10.59 -4.60
CA GLY A 44 -12.94 10.16 -5.34
C GLY A 44 -14.26 10.70 -4.81
N ASP A 45 -15.24 10.77 -5.72
CA ASP A 45 -16.59 11.23 -5.42
C ASP A 45 -17.49 10.04 -5.06
N VAL A 46 -18.18 10.11 -3.92
CA VAL A 46 -19.16 9.09 -3.50
C VAL A 46 -20.56 9.70 -3.45
N GLN A 47 -21.48 9.10 -4.20
CA GLN A 47 -22.89 9.49 -4.21
C GLN A 47 -23.76 8.39 -3.62
N VAL A 48 -24.51 8.73 -2.57
CA VAL A 48 -25.52 7.87 -1.94
C VAL A 48 -26.89 8.54 -2.06
N GLY A 49 -27.65 8.17 -3.09
CA GLY A 49 -28.94 8.80 -3.37
C GLY A 49 -28.77 10.29 -3.73
N PRO A 50 -29.49 11.22 -3.07
CA PRO A 50 -29.33 12.66 -3.33
C PRO A 50 -28.13 13.29 -2.59
N ILE A 51 -27.40 12.53 -1.77
CA ILE A 51 -26.26 13.02 -0.99
C ILE A 51 -24.97 12.70 -1.76
N GLU A 52 -24.22 13.74 -2.07
CA GLU A 52 -22.90 13.68 -2.68
C GLU A 52 -21.87 14.05 -1.61
N ALA A 53 -20.82 13.23 -1.50
CA ALA A 53 -19.72 13.42 -0.57
C ALA A 53 -18.40 13.27 -1.31
N ASP A 54 -17.62 14.34 -1.32
CA ASP A 54 -16.26 14.32 -1.80
C ASP A 54 -15.38 13.63 -0.75
N ILE A 55 -14.55 12.69 -1.18
CA ILE A 55 -13.61 11.98 -0.34
C ILE A 55 -12.20 12.26 -0.85
N ASP A 56 -11.46 13.06 -0.08
CA ASP A 56 -10.02 13.31 -0.27
C ASP A 56 -9.32 12.90 1.03
N PHE A 57 -8.66 11.75 1.00
CA PHE A 57 -7.81 11.26 2.08
C PHE A 57 -6.36 11.32 1.62
N SER A 58 -5.56 12.17 2.29
CA SER A 58 -4.12 12.14 2.11
C SER A 58 -3.53 10.87 2.72
N PHE A 59 -2.28 10.53 2.35
CA PHE A 59 -1.59 9.39 2.96
C PHE A 59 -1.52 9.48 4.50
N GLY A 60 -1.36 10.70 5.06
CA GLY A 60 -1.35 10.90 6.51
C GLY A 60 -2.68 10.53 7.15
N ASP A 61 -3.78 10.98 6.54
CA ASP A 61 -5.14 10.70 7.04
C ASP A 61 -5.44 9.19 6.97
N ILE A 62 -4.99 8.50 5.92
CA ILE A 62 -5.14 7.05 5.77
C ILE A 62 -4.40 6.29 6.87
N VAL A 63 -3.17 6.67 7.19
CA VAL A 63 -2.38 6.01 8.25
C VAL A 63 -3.03 6.22 9.62
N ASP A 64 -3.64 7.39 9.86
CA ASP A 64 -4.28 7.70 11.13
C ASP A 64 -5.55 6.85 11.39
N VAL A 65 -6.22 6.41 10.32
CA VAL A 65 -7.41 5.54 10.41
C VAL A 65 -7.13 4.10 9.95
N LEU A 66 -5.87 3.73 9.75
CA LEU A 66 -5.52 2.40 9.25
C LEU A 66 -5.74 1.34 10.34
N ALA A 67 -6.78 0.52 10.18
CA ALA A 67 -7.04 -0.62 11.06
C ALA A 67 -6.01 -1.75 10.82
N GLY A 68 -5.56 -1.92 9.58
CA GLY A 68 -4.52 -2.88 9.23
C GLY A 68 -4.13 -2.86 7.76
N ALA A 69 -2.89 -3.26 7.46
CA ALA A 69 -2.40 -3.44 6.11
C ALA A 69 -1.50 -4.66 5.98
N ALA A 70 -1.57 -5.35 4.84
CA ALA A 70 -0.67 -6.45 4.50
C ALA A 70 -0.26 -6.32 3.03
N LEU A 71 1.05 -6.17 2.80
CA LEU A 71 1.62 -5.94 1.47
C LEU A 71 2.83 -6.85 1.28
N PHE A 72 2.74 -7.75 0.32
CA PHE A 72 3.86 -8.61 -0.01
C PHE A 72 3.82 -9.10 -1.44
N HIS A 73 5.01 -9.28 -1.98
CA HIS A 73 5.24 -9.93 -3.25
C HIS A 73 5.86 -11.31 -3.02
N PHE A 74 5.45 -12.28 -3.82
CA PHE A 74 6.00 -13.62 -3.84
C PHE A 74 6.35 -14.02 -5.26
N GLU A 75 7.54 -14.59 -5.45
CA GLU A 75 7.98 -15.04 -6.76
C GLU A 75 8.68 -16.40 -6.64
N ALA A 76 8.45 -17.25 -7.64
CA ALA A 76 9.09 -18.53 -7.79
C ALA A 76 9.54 -18.71 -9.24
N GLN A 77 10.81 -19.06 -9.46
CA GLN A 77 11.36 -19.25 -10.79
C GLN A 77 12.27 -20.48 -10.90
N ASN A 78 12.26 -21.13 -12.05
CA ASN A 78 13.15 -22.21 -12.46
C ASN A 78 13.45 -22.10 -13.96
N ASP A 79 14.71 -21.83 -14.30
CA ASP A 79 15.19 -21.53 -15.66
C ASP A 79 14.28 -20.54 -16.42
N ARG A 80 13.39 -21.05 -17.27
CA ARG A 80 12.48 -20.27 -18.13
C ARG A 80 11.04 -20.20 -17.64
N HIS A 81 10.70 -20.95 -16.61
CA HIS A 81 9.35 -21.01 -16.06
C HIS A 81 9.35 -20.34 -14.70
N GLY A 82 8.38 -19.47 -14.48
CA GLY A 82 8.20 -18.83 -13.19
C GLY A 82 6.76 -18.45 -13.00
N PHE A 83 6.43 -18.12 -11.76
CA PHE A 83 5.18 -17.50 -11.41
C PHE A 83 5.44 -16.49 -10.32
N PHE A 84 4.62 -15.46 -10.28
CA PHE A 84 4.64 -14.49 -9.21
C PHE A 84 3.23 -14.16 -8.76
N GLY A 85 3.16 -13.58 -7.57
CA GLY A 85 1.93 -13.03 -7.02
C GLY A 85 2.24 -11.81 -6.19
N ASP A 86 1.38 -10.81 -6.32
CA ASP A 86 1.39 -9.63 -5.47
C ASP A 86 0.08 -9.56 -4.68
N PHE A 87 0.20 -9.26 -3.40
CA PHE A 87 -0.93 -9.14 -2.50
C PHE A 87 -0.86 -7.82 -1.73
N VAL A 88 -1.96 -7.07 -1.82
CA VAL A 88 -2.16 -5.83 -1.07
C VAL A 88 -3.53 -5.89 -0.38
N TYR A 89 -3.53 -5.69 0.92
CA TYR A 89 -4.72 -5.53 1.75
C TYR A 89 -4.60 -4.28 2.60
N MET A 90 -5.69 -3.52 2.70
CA MET A 90 -5.83 -2.37 3.58
C MET A 90 -7.26 -2.32 4.13
N ALA A 91 -7.38 -2.10 5.44
CA ALA A 91 -8.64 -1.85 6.11
C ALA A 91 -8.57 -0.52 6.85
N LEU A 92 -9.58 0.32 6.66
CA LEU A 92 -9.71 1.62 7.34
C LEU A 92 -10.80 1.54 8.41
N GLU A 93 -10.55 2.14 9.56
CA GLU A 93 -11.54 2.27 10.62
C GLU A 93 -12.75 3.09 10.13
N PRO A 94 -13.97 2.78 10.61
CA PRO A 94 -15.17 3.48 10.19
C PRO A 94 -15.12 4.97 10.52
N ASP A 95 -15.37 5.84 9.54
CA ASP A 95 -15.61 7.27 9.78
C ASP A 95 -17.11 7.52 9.94
N THR A 96 -17.52 8.01 11.11
CA THR A 96 -18.92 8.30 11.43
C THR A 96 -19.23 9.76 11.12
N LYS A 97 -19.96 10.03 10.04
CA LYS A 97 -20.40 11.38 9.70
C LYS A 97 -21.84 11.66 10.14
N PRO A 98 -22.10 12.76 10.89
CA PRO A 98 -23.45 13.15 11.28
C PRO A 98 -24.24 13.66 10.08
N LEU A 99 -25.48 13.19 9.93
CA LEU A 99 -26.36 13.56 8.81
C LEU A 99 -27.19 14.84 9.10
N PRO A 100 -27.47 15.69 8.10
CA PRO A 100 -28.20 16.95 8.29
C PRO A 100 -29.62 16.84 8.85
N LEU A 101 -30.26 15.67 8.75
CA LEU A 101 -31.63 15.41 9.20
C LEU A 101 -31.71 14.59 10.50
N GLY A 102 -30.58 14.39 11.18
CA GLY A 102 -30.47 13.49 12.33
C GLY A 102 -30.20 12.04 11.88
N GLY A 103 -29.20 11.42 12.50
CA GLY A 103 -28.67 10.10 12.12
C GLY A 103 -27.15 10.14 11.89
N SER A 104 -26.53 8.98 11.85
CA SER A 104 -25.11 8.80 11.52
C SER A 104 -24.96 7.94 10.27
N LEU A 105 -23.96 8.26 9.44
CA LEU A 105 -23.50 7.41 8.36
C LEU A 105 -22.15 6.84 8.78
N ASP A 106 -22.08 5.52 8.92
CA ASP A 106 -20.82 4.80 9.16
C ASP A 106 -20.30 4.31 7.81
N MET A 107 -19.10 4.74 7.43
CA MET A 107 -18.44 4.33 6.19
C MET A 107 -17.18 3.54 6.53
N GLU A 108 -17.22 2.23 6.25
CA GLU A 108 -16.08 1.32 6.38
C GLU A 108 -15.51 1.04 4.98
N VAL A 109 -14.19 1.08 4.84
CA VAL A 109 -13.49 0.88 3.56
C VAL A 109 -12.45 -0.22 3.70
N ASP A 110 -12.72 -1.35 3.05
CA ASP A 110 -11.79 -2.46 2.90
C ASP A 110 -11.34 -2.58 1.44
N SER A 111 -10.03 -2.68 1.23
CA SER A 111 -9.43 -2.86 -0.10
C SER A 111 -8.56 -4.10 -0.14
N THR A 112 -8.73 -4.90 -1.19
CA THR A 112 -7.89 -6.07 -1.49
C THR A 112 -7.55 -6.06 -2.97
N ILE A 113 -6.26 -6.10 -3.28
CA ILE A 113 -5.72 -6.19 -4.63
C ILE A 113 -4.83 -7.43 -4.71
N ILE A 114 -5.06 -8.23 -5.75
CA ILE A 114 -4.32 -9.46 -6.02
C ILE A 114 -3.90 -9.44 -7.49
N GLU A 115 -2.61 -9.61 -7.73
CA GLU A 115 -2.03 -9.78 -9.07
C GLU A 115 -1.30 -11.11 -9.15
N LEU A 116 -1.39 -11.80 -10.28
CA LEU A 116 -0.74 -13.10 -10.52
C LEU A 116 -0.19 -13.13 -11.95
N GLY A 117 0.97 -13.77 -12.14
CA GLY A 117 1.59 -13.96 -13.45
C GLY A 117 2.49 -15.18 -13.52
#